data_AF-A0A8T4Q449-F1
#
_entry.id   AF-A0A8T4Q449-F1
#
_cell.length_a   1.000
_cell.length_b   1.000
_cell.length_c   1.000
_cell.angle_alpha   90.00
_cell.angle_beta   90.00
_cell.angle_gamma   90.00
#
_symmetry.space_group_name_H-M   'P 1'
#
loop_
_entity.id
_entity.type
_entity.pdbx_description
1 polymer ?
#
loop_
_entity_poly.entity_id
_entity_poly.type
_entity_poly.pdbx_seq_one_letter_code
_entity_poly.pdbx_strand_id
1 'polypeptide(L)' 'MKKRLTASEEFEIMKLVLDKFLWLGFIIMGFGMWSMIADTGETIAKGLAIMLAGAIVLVLFLMLIVKEYEIIR' A
#
# COMPACT_ATOMS: atom_id res chain seq x y z
N MET A 1 14.27 -7.88 -30.44
CA MET A 1 14.08 -6.42 -30.29
C MET A 1 13.33 -6.17 -28.99
N LYS A 2 13.85 -5.35 -28.06
CA LYS A 2 13.10 -4.99 -26.85
C LYS A 2 12.00 -4.00 -27.25
N LYS A 3 10.73 -4.36 -27.02
CA LYS A 3 9.61 -3.42 -27.23
C LYS A 3 9.72 -2.30 -26.19
N ARG A 4 9.78 -1.04 -26.65
CA ARG A 4 9.59 0.12 -25.77
C ARG A 4 8.10 0.39 -25.66
N LEU A 5 7.64 0.64 -24.45
CA LEU A 5 6.27 1.00 -24.18
C LEU A 5 6.04 2.45 -24.59
N THR A 6 4.83 2.75 -25.04
CA THR A 6 4.35 4.13 -25.20
C THR A 6 4.10 4.74 -23.82
N ALA A 7 4.17 6.07 -23.70
CA ALA A 7 3.92 6.76 -22.42
C ALA A 7 2.54 6.41 -21.81
N SER A 8 1.54 6.15 -22.65
CA SER A 8 0.21 5.67 -22.21
C SER A 8 0.26 4.27 -21.59
N GLU A 9 1.04 3.35 -22.16
CA GLU A 9 1.19 2.01 -21.62
C GLU A 9 2.02 2.01 -20.33
N GLU A 10 3.03 2.87 -20.22
CA GLU A 10 3.81 3.05 -19.00
C GLU A 10 2.93 3.56 -17.85
N PHE A 11 2.04 4.51 -18.12
CA PHE A 11 1.07 5.00 -17.15
C PHE A 11 0.07 3.93 -16.70
N GLU A 12 -0.42 3.10 -17.63
CA GLU A 12 -1.30 1.96 -17.33
C GLU A 12 -0.63 0.96 -16.40
N ILE A 13 0.63 0.62 -16.68
CA ILE A 13 1.42 -0.28 -15.84
C ILE A 13 1.69 0.35 -14.48
N MET A 14 2.01 1.64 -14.43
CA MET A 14 2.22 2.35 -13.16
C MET A 14 0.98 2.24 -12.27
N LYS A 15 -0.23 2.46 -12.78
CA LYS A 15 -1.49 2.26 -12.02
C LYS A 15 -1.60 0.83 -11.46
N LEU A 16 -1.32 -0.19 -12.27
CA LEU A 16 -1.36 -1.60 -11.87
C LEU A 16 -0.32 -1.97 -10.81
N VAL A 17 0.89 -1.42 -10.94
CA VAL A 17 1.99 -1.65 -10.01
C VAL A 17 1.72 -0.97 -8.67
N LEU A 18 1.22 0.27 -8.70
CA LEU A 18 0.83 1.02 -7.52
C LEU A 18 -0.27 0.31 -6.74
N ASP A 19 -1.30 -0.21 -7.40
CA ASP A 19 -2.36 -1.00 -6.74
C ASP A 19 -1.75 -2.16 -5.95
N LYS A 20 -0.88 -2.96 -6.58
CA LYS A 20 -0.17 -4.07 -5.91
C LYS A 20 0.69 -3.64 -4.71
N PHE A 21 1.25 -2.43 -4.72
CA PHE A 21 1.99 -1.90 -3.57
C PHE A 21 1.06 -1.41 -2.45
N LEU A 22 -0.08 -0.79 -2.76
CA LEU A 22 -1.10 -0.44 -1.77
C LEU A 22 -1.60 -1.67 -1.00
N TRP A 23 -1.72 -2.82 -1.68
CA TRP A 23 -2.09 -4.09 -1.03
C TRP A 23 -1.17 -4.47 0.13
N LEU A 24 0.11 -4.07 0.14
CA LEU A 24 1.02 -4.34 1.27
C LEU A 24 0.54 -3.65 2.55
N GLY A 25 0.16 -2.38 2.46
CA GLY A 25 -0.37 -1.64 3.61
C GLY A 25 -1.68 -2.24 4.11
N PHE A 26 -2.56 -2.66 3.20
CA PHE A 26 -3.80 -3.35 3.55
C PHE A 26 -3.56 -4.69 4.25
N ILE A 27 -2.62 -5.50 3.77
CA ILE A 27 -2.26 -6.78 4.40
C ILE A 27 -1.72 -6.54 5.81
N ILE A 28 -0.85 -5.54 6.01
CA ILE A 28 -0.32 -5.20 7.34
C ILE A 28 -1.44 -4.77 8.28
N MET A 29 -2.37 -3.93 7.84
CA MET A 29 -3.53 -3.54 8.65
C MET A 29 -4.44 -4.73 8.96
N GLY A 30 -4.71 -5.58 7.97
CA GLY A 30 -5.50 -6.80 8.15
C GLY A 30 -4.85 -7.77 9.15
N PHE A 31 -3.52 -7.88 9.12
CA PHE A 31 -2.76 -8.68 10.08
C PHE A 31 -2.84 -8.08 11.50
N GLY A 32 -2.71 -6.76 11.65
CA GLY A 32 -2.88 -6.09 12.93
C GLY A 32 -4.31 -6.22 13.49
N MET A 33 -5.32 -6.23 12.61
CA MET A 33 -6.70 -6.51 13.01
C MET A 33 -6.88 -7.97 13.44
N TRP A 34 -6.31 -8.91 12.68
CA TRP A 34 -6.37 -10.33 13.00
C TRP A 34 -5.67 -10.66 14.31
N SER A 35 -4.51 -10.05 14.60
CA SER A 35 -3.80 -10.29 15.86
C SER A 35 -4.60 -9.85 17.08
N MET A 36 -5.41 -8.79 17.00
CA MET A 36 -6.29 -8.40 18.10
C MET A 36 -7.42 -9.38 18.37
N ILE A 37 -7.85 -10.15 17.37
CA ILE A 37 -8.99 -11.08 17.47
C ILE A 37 -8.50 -12.49 17.80
N ALA A 38 -7.38 -12.92 17.20
CA ALA A 38 -6.87 -14.28 17.30
C ALA A 38 -5.97 -14.51 18.52
N ASP A 39 -5.23 -13.50 18.98
CA ASP A 39 -4.38 -13.64 20.17
C ASP A 39 -5.13 -13.23 21.44
N THR A 40 -5.47 -14.22 22.27
CA THR A 40 -5.96 -14.00 23.65
C THR A 40 -4.87 -13.49 24.62
N GLY A 41 -3.60 -13.49 24.19
CA GLY A 41 -2.45 -13.11 25.03
C GLY A 41 -1.72 -11.83 24.61
N GLU A 42 -1.88 -11.37 23.37
CA GLU A 42 -1.28 -10.11 22.93
C GLU A 42 -2.18 -8.92 23.32
N THR A 43 -1.56 -7.88 23.87
CA THR A 43 -2.26 -6.65 24.22
C THR A 43 -2.84 -6.02 22.95
N ILE A 44 -4.12 -5.62 22.98
CA ILE A 44 -4.80 -4.85 21.92
C ILE A 44 -3.92 -3.70 21.38
N ALA A 45 -3.10 -3.09 22.25
CA ALA A 45 -2.12 -2.07 21.90
C ALA A 45 -1.12 -2.50 20.80
N LYS A 46 -0.66 -3.76 20.78
CA LYS A 46 0.25 -4.26 19.74
C LYS A 46 -0.44 -4.34 18.38
N GLY A 47 -1.65 -4.89 18.33
CA GLY A 47 -2.43 -4.96 17.09
C GLY A 47 -2.76 -3.57 16.55
N LEU A 48 -3.13 -2.63 17.42
CA LEU A 48 -3.29 -1.22 17.04
C LEU A 48 -1.99 -0.59 16.51
N ALA A 49 -0.83 -0.88 17.12
CA ALA A 49 0.45 -0.39 16.62
C ALA A 49 0.78 -0.93 15.22
N ILE A 50 0.49 -2.21 14.96
CA ILE A 50 0.66 -2.83 13.64
C ILE A 50 -0.30 -2.20 12.61
N MET A 51 -1.57 -1.99 12.98
CA MET A 51 -2.53 -1.30 12.13
C MET A 51 -2.09 0.12 11.80
N LEU A 52 -1.59 0.86 12.80
CA LEU A 52 -1.07 2.22 12.61
C LEU A 52 0.13 2.22 11.66
N ALA A 53 1.04 1.26 11.79
CA ALA A 53 2.16 1.11 10.87
C ALA A 53 1.68 0.85 9.43
N GLY A 54 0.69 -0.03 9.24
CA GLY A 54 0.08 -0.27 7.94
C GLY A 54 -0.58 0.98 7.35
N ALA A 55 -1.28 1.76 8.18
CA ALA A 55 -1.89 3.02 7.78
C ALA A 55 -0.85 4.06 7.34
N ILE A 56 0.28 4.19 8.07
CA ILE A 56 1.39 5.06 7.68
C ILE A 56 1.95 4.65 6.32
N VAL A 57 2.16 3.35 6.09
CA VAL A 57 2.64 2.82 4.81
C VAL A 57 1.67 3.18 3.67
N LEU A 58 0.35 3.01 3.87
CA LEU A 58 -0.65 3.39 2.88
C LEU A 58 -0.61 4.89 2.57
N VAL A 59 -0.51 5.74 3.59
CA VAL A 59 -0.45 7.20 3.42
C VAL A 59 0.81 7.62 2.67
N LEU A 60 1.97 7.00 2.96
CA LEU A 60 3.20 7.25 2.22
C LEU A 60 3.08 6.86 0.74
N PHE A 61 2.52 5.68 0.44
CA PHE A 61 2.29 5.28 -0.95
C PHE A 61 1.26 6.18 -1.64
N LEU A 62 0.18 6.57 -0.97
CA LEU A 62 -0.80 7.50 -1.52
C LEU A 62 -0.16 8.85 -1.89
N MET A 63 0.69 9.40 -1.02
CA MET A 63 1.42 10.64 -1.31
C MET A 63 2.33 10.50 -2.53
N LEU A 64 3.05 9.38 -2.66
CA LEU A 64 3.85 9.11 -3.85
C LEU A 64 2.99 9.05 -5.11
N ILE A 65 1.82 8.41 -5.04
CA ILE A 65 0.89 8.30 -6.17
C ILE A 65 0.39 9.66 -6.61
N VAL A 66 -0.10 10.48 -5.67
CA VAL A 66 -0.62 11.82 -5.99
C VAL A 66 0.45 12.66 -6.66
N LYS A 67 1.69 12.61 -6.14
CA LYS A 67 2.81 13.35 -6.71
C LYS A 67 3.17 12.92 -8.13
N GLU A 68 3.23 11.61 -8.39
CA GLU A 68 3.47 11.10 -9.76
C GLU A 68 2.31 11.43 -10.70
N TYR A 69 1.07 11.42 -10.21
CA TYR A 69 -0.10 11.78 -11.01
C TYR A 69 -0.12 13.27 -11.38
N GLU A 70 0.32 14.15 -10.47
CA GLU A 70 0.47 15.59 -10.72
C GLU A 70 1.58 15.92 -11.71
N ILE A 71 2.65 15.10 -11.80
CA ILE A 71 3.73 15.30 -12.76
C ILE A 71 3.29 14.95 -14.20
N ILE A 72 2.36 14.02 -14.35
CA ILE A 72 1.89 13.53 -15.66
C ILE A 72 0.79 14.41 -16.26
N ARG A 73 0.08 15.19 -15.44
CA ARG A 73 -0.94 16.15 -15.89
C ARG A 73 -0.31 17.46 -16.36
#